data_AF-A0A9X8DUU5-F1
#
_entry.id   AF-A0A9X8DUU5-F1
#
_cell.length_a   1.000
_cell.length_b   1.000
_cell.length_c   1.000
_cell.angle_alpha   90.00
_cell.angle_beta   90.00
_cell.angle_gamma   90.00
#
_symmetry.space_group_name_H-M   'P 1'
#
loop_
_entity.id
_entity.type
_entity.pdbx_description
1 polymer ?
#
loop_
_entity_poly.entity_id
_entity_poly.type
_entity_poly.pdbx_seq_one_letter_code
_entity_poly.pdbx_strand_id
1 'polypeptide(L)'
;MMVLLGTAGAGLAGFKTDRRTLGIKQFEFQLLTPGDGMHVYVCVAGWLDDDNIAEFSTSFGTPREYLRAFYAQFCPEKLGSVDSMAERYKGREDELFDMLRKQYNVPLDQDPITISLDQGLPMDGKPSPVQLRAWRWKQRMPFGDQYSLCWEKDVLVRFGKKMRTFTKEMVLSYARGEIIQRTIFAALFAAVALPKFVINLCNMIDSEWAMVMSRADSCGVLLAKALLARQQGLRPVSLIGYGMGGRLIFACLKHLAAQGNFSIGAPAGLAPVKVCGVENADLSALITGHLDYPNKMGLIVETLRLEV
;
A
#
# COMPACT_ATOMS: atom_id res chain seq x y z
N MET A 1 -5.68 3.05 35.57
CA MET A 1 -4.30 3.17 35.07
C MET A 1 -4.38 3.78 33.67
N MET A 2 -4.06 5.07 33.59
CA MET A 2 -4.30 5.95 32.45
C MET A 2 -3.21 5.73 31.39
N VAL A 3 -3.58 5.21 30.22
CA VAL A 3 -2.68 5.07 29.07
C VAL A 3 -2.44 6.47 28.51
N LEU A 4 -1.19 6.93 28.59
CA LEU A 4 -0.75 8.19 28.00
C LEU A 4 -1.00 8.15 26.48
N LEU A 5 -2.06 8.84 26.05
CA LEU A 5 -2.35 9.16 24.66
C LEU A 5 -1.43 10.30 24.23
N GLY A 6 -0.60 10.06 23.20
CA GLY A 6 0.09 11.11 22.46
C GLY A 6 1.56 11.30 22.79
N THR A 7 2.41 10.37 22.34
CA THR A 7 3.71 10.74 21.77
C THR A 7 3.90 9.96 20.46
N ALA A 8 4.14 10.72 19.40
CA ALA A 8 4.24 10.24 18.04
C ALA A 8 5.28 9.11 17.87
N GLY A 9 4.92 8.06 17.14
CA GLY A 9 5.88 7.17 16.48
C GLY A 9 6.36 5.91 17.20
N ALA A 10 6.21 5.77 18.53
CA ALA A 10 6.92 4.73 19.29
C ALA A 10 6.38 3.29 19.16
N GLY A 11 5.09 3.10 18.85
CA GLY A 11 4.44 1.78 18.96
C GLY A 11 5.06 0.70 18.08
N LEU A 12 5.01 0.89 16.75
CA LEU A 12 5.60 -0.07 15.80
C LEU A 12 7.11 0.09 15.64
N ALA A 13 7.64 1.32 15.71
CA ALA A 13 9.08 1.57 15.58
C ALA A 13 9.91 0.93 16.70
N GLY A 14 9.31 0.71 17.88
CA GLY A 14 9.94 0.03 19.01
C GLY A 14 9.97 -1.49 18.91
N PHE A 15 9.32 -2.09 17.90
CA PHE A 15 9.24 -3.55 17.78
C PHE A 15 10.63 -4.15 17.49
N LYS A 16 11.13 -4.96 18.43
CA LYS A 16 12.36 -5.73 18.28
C LYS A 16 12.02 -7.20 18.11
N THR A 17 12.28 -7.72 16.92
CA THR A 17 12.19 -9.16 16.67
C THR A 17 13.43 -9.86 17.20
N ASP A 18 13.27 -11.05 17.80
CA ASP A 18 14.40 -11.96 17.98
C ASP A 18 14.84 -12.51 16.60
N ARG A 19 15.86 -11.85 16.04
CA ARG A 19 16.42 -12.08 14.70
C ARG A 19 16.91 -13.52 14.47
N ARG A 20 16.98 -14.36 15.51
CA ARG A 20 17.47 -15.75 15.43
C ARG A 20 16.40 -16.76 15.00
N THR A 21 15.11 -16.45 15.16
CA THR A 21 14.05 -17.47 15.12
C THR A 21 13.57 -17.89 13.73
N LEU A 22 13.81 -17.07 12.68
CA LEU A 22 13.33 -17.34 11.31
C LEU A 22 14.40 -17.06 10.23
N GLY A 23 15.66 -16.88 10.64
CA GLY A 23 16.76 -16.56 9.74
C GLY A 23 16.60 -15.23 8.99
N ILE A 24 15.74 -14.33 9.47
CA ILE A 24 15.52 -12.98 8.91
C ILE A 24 16.57 -12.03 9.51
N LYS A 25 17.32 -11.36 8.63
CA LYS A 25 18.36 -10.39 9.02
C LYS A 25 17.76 -9.02 9.34
N GLN A 26 16.72 -8.61 8.62
CA GLN A 26 16.11 -7.28 8.77
C GLN A 26 14.59 -7.36 8.79
N PHE A 27 13.99 -6.80 9.84
CA PHE A 27 12.54 -6.64 9.99
C PHE A 27 12.27 -5.49 10.98
N GLU A 28 12.00 -4.30 10.44
CA GLU A 28 11.96 -3.05 11.22
C GLU A 28 10.87 -2.14 10.66
N PHE A 29 10.14 -1.42 11.52
CA PHE A 29 9.16 -0.42 11.09
C PHE A 29 9.82 0.96 11.12
N GLN A 30 9.87 1.61 9.97
CA GLN A 30 10.36 2.98 9.84
C GLN A 30 9.17 3.94 9.72
N LEU A 31 9.04 4.89 10.64
CA LEU A 31 8.06 5.96 10.49
C LEU A 31 8.48 6.87 9.33
N LEU A 32 7.60 7.02 8.34
CA LEU A 32 7.80 7.93 7.20
C LEU A 32 7.21 9.31 7.50
N THR A 33 5.96 9.33 7.94
CA THR A 33 5.24 10.58 8.19
C THR A 33 4.29 10.37 9.37
N PRO A 34 4.37 11.18 10.43
CA PRO A 34 3.37 11.16 11.49
C PRO A 34 2.05 11.71 10.96
N GLY A 35 0.95 11.05 11.33
CA GLY A 35 -0.41 11.51 11.01
C GLY A 35 -1.09 12.15 12.20
N ASP A 36 -2.13 12.91 11.95
CA ASP A 36 -2.88 13.66 12.97
C ASP A 36 -4.04 12.82 13.56
N GLY A 37 -3.97 11.48 13.51
CA GLY A 37 -5.05 10.60 13.95
C GLY A 37 -4.66 9.18 14.36
N MET A 38 -5.66 8.41 14.80
CA MET A 38 -5.46 7.09 15.43
C MET A 38 -5.27 5.94 14.44
N HIS A 39 -5.28 6.17 13.13
CA HIS A 39 -5.08 5.10 12.16
C HIS A 39 -3.58 4.81 11.94
N VAL A 40 -3.22 3.59 11.55
CA VAL A 40 -1.84 3.23 11.19
C VAL A 40 -1.80 2.62 9.79
N TYR A 41 -0.90 3.11 8.96
CA TYR A 41 -0.66 2.59 7.62
C TYR A 41 0.71 1.93 7.58
N VAL A 42 0.78 0.66 7.16
CA VAL A 42 2.05 -0.06 7.00
C VAL A 42 2.24 -0.41 5.53
N CYS A 43 3.25 0.22 4.94
CA CYS A 43 3.63 0.07 3.55
C CYS A 43 4.70 -1.02 3.41
N VAL A 44 4.47 -1.98 2.54
CA VAL A 44 5.33 -3.14 2.34
C VAL A 44 5.82 -3.19 0.90
N ALA A 45 7.07 -2.78 0.68
CA ALA A 45 7.70 -2.80 -0.64
C ALA A 45 7.83 -4.23 -1.19
N GLY A 46 7.61 -4.40 -2.49
CA GLY A 46 7.78 -5.68 -3.19
C GLY A 46 9.14 -5.91 -3.84
N TRP A 47 9.89 -4.85 -4.09
CA TRP A 47 11.27 -4.84 -4.57
C TRP A 47 11.83 -3.44 -4.34
N LEU A 48 13.16 -3.30 -4.35
CA LEU A 48 13.81 -2.01 -4.26
C LEU A 48 14.70 -1.78 -5.49
N ASP A 49 14.74 -0.54 -5.95
CA ASP A 49 15.56 -0.14 -7.09
C ASP A 49 16.98 0.24 -6.67
N ASP A 50 17.94 -0.04 -7.56
CA ASP A 50 19.39 0.05 -7.30
C ASP A 50 19.98 1.45 -7.56
N ASP A 51 19.16 2.43 -7.96
CA ASP A 51 19.63 3.77 -8.32
C ASP A 51 19.91 4.60 -7.03
N ASN A 52 21.05 4.29 -6.43
CA ASN A 52 21.85 4.99 -5.42
C ASN A 52 21.29 5.39 -4.05
N ILE A 53 19.99 5.24 -3.76
CA ILE A 53 19.56 5.04 -2.36
C ILE A 53 18.31 4.16 -2.37
N ALA A 54 18.52 2.83 -2.36
CA ALA A 54 17.44 1.86 -2.20
C ALA A 54 16.79 2.06 -0.82
N GLU A 55 15.84 2.98 -0.72
CA GLU A 55 15.13 3.27 0.51
C GLU A 55 13.72 2.73 0.42
N PHE A 56 13.28 2.12 1.52
CA PHE A 56 11.88 1.75 1.66
C PHE A 56 10.96 2.99 1.58
N SER A 57 11.48 4.17 1.91
CA SER A 57 10.80 5.47 1.82
C SER A 57 10.40 5.89 0.39
N THR A 58 11.02 5.31 -0.66
CA THR A 58 10.78 5.65 -2.07
C THR A 58 10.16 4.51 -2.87
N SER A 59 9.95 3.36 -2.25
CA SER A 59 9.50 2.12 -2.91
C SER A 59 8.12 2.22 -3.58
N PHE A 60 7.27 3.13 -3.11
CA PHE A 60 5.94 3.38 -3.66
C PHE A 60 5.87 4.65 -4.53
N GLY A 61 7.02 5.12 -5.00
CA GLY A 61 7.14 6.22 -5.96
C GLY A 61 7.88 7.43 -5.42
N THR A 62 8.41 8.22 -6.35
CA THR A 62 9.22 9.41 -6.09
C THR A 62 8.44 10.70 -6.34
N PRO A 63 8.79 11.82 -5.70
CA PRO A 63 8.21 13.13 -6.03
C PRO A 63 8.34 13.48 -7.52
N ARG A 64 9.40 13.01 -8.17
CA ARG A 64 9.62 13.17 -9.60
C ARG A 64 8.56 12.45 -10.45
N GLU A 65 8.25 11.19 -10.11
CA GLU A 65 7.21 10.41 -10.79
C GLU A 65 5.84 11.03 -10.59
N TYR A 66 5.57 11.51 -9.37
CA TYR A 66 4.36 12.27 -9.08
C TYR A 66 4.24 13.50 -9.99
N LEU A 67 5.27 14.35 -9.99
CA LEU A 67 5.27 15.60 -10.74
C LEU A 67 5.06 15.34 -12.23
N ARG A 68 5.68 14.28 -12.76
CA ARG A 68 5.48 13.83 -14.13
C ARG A 68 4.03 13.45 -14.40
N ALA A 69 3.40 12.68 -13.50
CA ALA A 69 2.01 12.26 -13.66
C ALA A 69 1.04 13.44 -13.53
N PHE A 70 1.30 14.36 -12.60
CA PHE A 70 0.55 15.60 -12.46
C PHE A 70 0.62 16.46 -13.74
N TYR A 71 1.82 16.73 -14.26
CA TYR A 71 1.95 17.45 -15.53
C TYR A 71 1.34 16.70 -16.71
N ALA A 72 1.46 15.37 -16.78
CA ALA A 72 0.81 14.60 -17.84
C ALA A 72 -0.71 14.80 -17.90
N GLN A 73 -1.35 15.05 -16.76
CA GLN A 73 -2.80 15.25 -16.66
C GLN A 73 -3.21 16.72 -16.83
N PHE A 74 -2.53 17.65 -16.18
CA PHE A 74 -2.95 19.06 -16.11
C PHE A 74 -2.21 19.98 -17.09
N CYS A 75 -0.97 19.64 -17.47
CA CYS A 75 -0.14 20.48 -18.34
C CYS A 75 0.94 19.66 -19.09
N PRO A 76 0.56 18.90 -20.14
CA PRO A 76 1.48 18.00 -20.84
C PRO A 76 2.71 18.70 -21.43
N GLU A 77 2.58 19.98 -21.77
CA GLU A 77 3.67 20.82 -22.31
C GLU A 77 4.84 20.97 -21.34
N LYS A 78 4.59 20.88 -20.03
CA LYS A 78 5.62 21.02 -18.99
C LYS A 78 6.35 19.72 -18.64
N LEU A 79 6.06 18.61 -19.32
CA LEU A 79 6.73 17.33 -19.06
C LEU A 79 8.27 17.40 -19.20
N GLY A 80 8.78 18.23 -20.11
CA GLY A 80 10.22 18.44 -20.25
C GLY A 80 10.88 19.18 -19.08
N SER A 81 10.09 19.83 -18.21
CA SER A 81 10.58 20.58 -17.05
C SER A 81 10.57 19.78 -15.74
N VAL A 82 10.16 18.51 -15.77
CA VAL A 82 10.02 17.69 -14.56
C VAL A 82 11.33 17.57 -13.80
N ASP A 83 12.43 17.25 -14.50
CA ASP A 83 13.72 17.00 -13.83
C ASP A 83 14.29 18.30 -13.23
N SER A 84 14.17 19.44 -13.92
CA SER A 84 14.64 20.73 -13.40
C SER A 84 13.81 21.23 -12.21
N MET A 85 12.50 21.02 -12.25
CA MET A 85 11.60 21.38 -11.15
C MET A 85 11.79 20.47 -9.93
N ALA A 86 11.96 19.16 -10.15
CA ALA A 86 12.23 18.21 -9.08
C ALA A 86 13.55 18.51 -8.36
N GLU A 87 14.61 18.88 -9.09
CA GLU A 87 15.88 19.26 -8.46
C GLU A 87 15.78 20.60 -7.72
N ARG A 88 15.07 21.59 -8.28
CA ARG A 88 14.88 22.90 -7.65
C ARG A 88 14.15 22.83 -6.30
N TYR A 89 13.20 21.91 -6.17
CA TYR A 89 12.36 21.73 -4.99
C TYR A 89 12.73 20.48 -4.18
N LYS A 90 13.93 19.93 -4.38
CA LYS A 90 14.43 18.80 -3.60
C LYS A 90 14.48 19.16 -2.11
N GLY A 91 13.82 18.35 -1.28
CA GLY A 91 13.62 18.60 0.15
C GLY A 91 12.50 19.60 0.50
N ARG A 92 11.84 20.19 -0.50
CA ARG A 92 10.68 21.09 -0.37
C ARG A 92 9.56 20.67 -1.32
N GLU A 93 9.39 19.36 -1.48
CA GLU A 93 8.44 18.79 -2.43
C GLU A 93 7.00 19.10 -2.03
N ASP A 94 6.70 19.13 -0.73
CA ASP A 94 5.38 19.49 -0.20
C ASP A 94 4.97 20.92 -0.60
N GLU A 95 5.90 21.88 -0.51
CA GLU A 95 5.67 23.28 -0.93
C GLU A 95 5.38 23.36 -2.44
N LEU A 96 6.11 22.58 -3.26
CA LEU A 96 5.90 22.51 -4.69
C LEU A 96 4.49 22.00 -5.01
N PHE A 97 4.07 20.91 -4.37
CA PHE A 97 2.77 20.31 -4.64
C PHE A 97 1.61 21.17 -4.14
N ASP A 98 1.75 21.83 -3.00
CA ASP A 98 0.76 22.81 -2.52
C ASP A 98 0.63 24.00 -3.48
N MET A 99 1.75 24.49 -4.02
CA MET A 99 1.76 25.55 -5.02
C MET A 99 1.05 25.11 -6.32
N LEU A 100 1.36 23.90 -6.81
CA LEU A 100 0.74 23.35 -8.01
C LEU A 100 -0.76 23.15 -7.81
N ARG A 101 -1.19 22.58 -6.69
CA ARG A 101 -2.61 22.40 -6.38
C ARG A 101 -3.37 23.72 -6.36
N LYS A 102 -2.80 24.76 -5.71
CA LYS A 102 -3.38 26.11 -5.72
C LYS A 102 -3.46 26.68 -7.14
N GLN A 103 -2.40 26.51 -7.94
CA GLN A 103 -2.37 27.01 -9.31
C GLN A 103 -3.43 26.37 -10.22
N TYR A 104 -3.68 25.06 -10.06
CA TYR A 104 -4.63 24.32 -10.89
C TYR A 104 -5.99 24.09 -10.20
N ASN A 105 -6.27 24.80 -9.11
CA ASN A 105 -7.51 24.71 -8.32
C ASN A 105 -7.88 23.28 -7.90
N VAL A 106 -6.89 22.47 -7.53
CA VAL A 106 -7.10 21.11 -7.02
C VAL A 106 -7.30 21.17 -5.50
N PRO A 107 -8.44 20.70 -4.98
CA PRO A 107 -8.69 20.60 -3.54
C PRO A 107 -7.63 19.74 -2.82
N LEU A 108 -7.20 20.14 -1.62
CA LEU A 108 -6.14 19.44 -0.86
C LEU A 108 -6.56 18.04 -0.38
N ASP A 109 -7.87 17.83 -0.21
CA ASP A 109 -8.51 16.57 0.18
C ASP A 109 -8.69 15.60 -0.99
N GLN A 110 -8.60 16.09 -2.24
CA GLN A 110 -8.63 15.26 -3.42
C GLN A 110 -7.21 14.94 -3.87
N ASP A 111 -6.96 13.67 -4.18
CA ASP A 111 -5.73 13.31 -4.87
C ASP A 111 -5.92 13.56 -6.37
N PRO A 112 -5.19 14.50 -6.98
CA PRO A 112 -5.40 14.88 -8.37
C PRO A 112 -5.06 13.76 -9.35
N ILE A 113 -4.33 12.72 -8.91
CA ILE A 113 -3.93 11.57 -9.75
C ILE A 113 -4.88 10.38 -9.54
N THR A 114 -5.82 10.47 -8.60
CA THR A 114 -6.83 9.40 -8.44
C THR A 114 -7.88 9.52 -9.53
N ILE A 115 -7.73 8.65 -10.52
CA ILE A 115 -8.87 8.18 -11.30
C ILE A 115 -9.86 7.60 -10.28
N SER A 116 -11.01 8.27 -10.09
CA SER A 116 -12.15 7.68 -9.39
C SER A 116 -12.50 6.38 -10.09
N LEU A 117 -12.29 5.24 -9.43
CA LEU A 117 -12.71 3.92 -9.95
C LEU A 117 -14.22 3.87 -10.25
N ASP A 118 -15.00 4.77 -9.63
CA ASP A 118 -16.45 4.91 -9.81
C ASP A 118 -16.84 5.63 -11.11
N GLN A 119 -15.93 6.41 -11.70
CA GLN A 119 -16.13 7.01 -13.02
C GLN A 119 -15.34 6.17 -14.03
N GLY A 120 -16.06 5.25 -14.68
CA GLY A 120 -15.50 4.25 -15.59
C GLY A 120 -14.33 4.78 -16.43
N LEU A 121 -13.25 4.01 -16.43
CA LEU A 121 -12.03 4.25 -17.23
C LEU A 121 -12.42 4.77 -18.63
N PRO A 122 -11.89 5.92 -19.08
CA PRO A 122 -12.08 6.36 -20.45
C PRO A 122 -11.63 5.26 -21.40
N MET A 123 -12.54 4.81 -22.26
CA MET A 123 -12.36 3.63 -23.13
C MET A 123 -11.15 3.73 -24.08
N ASP A 124 -10.53 4.91 -24.22
CA ASP A 124 -9.37 5.15 -25.09
C ASP A 124 -8.13 5.78 -24.41
N GLY A 125 -8.08 5.88 -23.08
CA GLY A 125 -6.98 6.56 -22.37
C GLY A 125 -6.41 5.74 -21.22
N LYS A 126 -5.61 4.71 -21.54
CA LYS A 126 -5.05 3.79 -20.54
C LYS A 126 -4.27 4.56 -19.46
N PRO A 127 -4.59 4.38 -18.17
CA PRO A 127 -3.70 4.84 -17.12
C PRO A 127 -2.33 4.19 -17.27
N SER A 128 -1.29 5.01 -17.35
CA SER A 128 0.09 4.54 -17.29
C SER A 128 0.31 3.84 -15.96
N PRO A 129 1.05 2.71 -15.89
CA PRO A 129 1.45 2.07 -14.63
C PRO A 129 2.18 3.02 -13.66
N VAL A 130 2.60 4.19 -14.14
CA VAL A 130 3.23 5.29 -13.38
C VAL A 130 2.22 6.08 -12.53
N GLN A 131 0.92 6.07 -12.85
CA GLN A 131 -0.11 6.80 -12.08
C GLN A 131 -0.37 6.23 -10.67
N LEU A 132 0.21 5.07 -10.34
CA LEU A 132 0.05 4.44 -9.02
C LEU A 132 1.21 4.71 -8.05
N ARG A 133 2.14 5.60 -8.40
CA ARG A 133 3.39 5.75 -7.65
C ARG A 133 3.74 7.20 -7.32
N ALA A 134 3.28 7.64 -6.15
CA ALA A 134 4.09 8.40 -5.19
C ALA A 134 3.30 8.65 -3.90
N TRP A 135 3.82 8.13 -2.80
CA TRP A 135 3.12 7.99 -1.52
C TRP A 135 3.46 9.04 -0.46
N ARG A 136 4.35 9.99 -0.77
CA ARG A 136 4.66 11.11 0.14
C ARG A 136 3.57 12.17 0.16
N TRP A 137 2.35 11.78 0.52
CA TRP A 137 1.21 12.67 0.58
C TRP A 137 0.58 12.47 1.95
N LYS A 138 1.03 13.27 2.95
CA LYS A 138 0.32 13.44 4.23
C LYS A 138 -1.19 13.62 4.00
N GLN A 139 -1.55 14.23 2.86
CA GLN A 139 -2.91 14.54 2.43
C GLN A 139 -3.81 13.34 2.10
N ARG A 140 -3.29 12.20 1.61
CA ARG A 140 -4.13 11.03 1.27
C ARG A 140 -4.49 10.22 2.52
N MET A 141 -3.63 10.28 3.53
CA MET A 141 -3.77 9.57 4.79
C MET A 141 -3.49 10.53 5.97
N PRO A 142 -4.25 11.63 6.11
CA PRO A 142 -3.91 12.68 7.07
C PRO A 142 -4.17 12.23 8.52
N PHE A 143 -5.06 11.27 8.70
CA PHE A 143 -5.53 10.80 9.99
C PHE A 143 -4.78 9.58 10.53
N GLY A 144 -3.59 9.26 10.03
CA GLY A 144 -2.83 8.12 10.55
C GLY A 144 -1.34 8.12 10.26
N ASP A 145 -0.60 7.48 11.16
CA ASP A 145 0.86 7.35 11.04
C ASP A 145 1.21 6.43 9.88
N GLN A 146 2.13 6.87 9.05
CA GLN A 146 2.59 6.14 7.88
C GLN A 146 3.93 5.49 8.19
N TYR A 147 3.96 4.17 8.20
CA TYR A 147 5.16 3.36 8.39
C TYR A 147 5.54 2.66 7.09
N SER A 148 6.83 2.53 6.86
CA SER A 148 7.36 1.55 5.93
C SER A 148 7.89 0.34 6.69
N LEU A 149 7.54 -0.84 6.24
CA LEU A 149 8.15 -2.08 6.72
C LEU A 149 9.45 -2.31 5.96
N CYS A 150 10.56 -2.18 6.67
CA CYS A 150 11.91 -2.46 6.18
C CYS A 150 12.21 -3.94 6.41
N TRP A 151 12.22 -4.74 5.34
CA TRP A 151 12.44 -6.18 5.40
C TRP A 151 13.43 -6.66 4.34
N GLU A 152 14.42 -7.45 4.77
CA GLU A 152 15.43 -8.09 3.90
C GLU A 152 15.91 -7.21 2.71
N LYS A 153 16.42 -6.00 2.99
CA LYS A 153 16.82 -5.02 1.96
C LYS A 153 17.69 -5.61 0.86
N ASP A 154 18.73 -6.35 1.23
CA ASP A 154 19.67 -6.94 0.28
C ASP A 154 18.97 -7.90 -0.70
N VAL A 155 18.01 -8.67 -0.20
CA VAL A 155 17.20 -9.61 -1.00
C VAL A 155 16.30 -8.84 -1.95
N LEU A 156 15.62 -7.79 -1.46
CA LEU A 156 14.74 -6.95 -2.28
C LEU A 156 15.48 -6.17 -3.37
N VAL A 157 16.68 -5.68 -3.08
CA VAL A 157 17.53 -4.98 -4.06
C VAL A 157 18.02 -5.96 -5.12
N ARG A 158 18.52 -7.14 -4.72
CA ARG A 158 18.96 -8.17 -5.68
C ARG A 158 17.82 -8.63 -6.57
N PHE A 159 16.64 -8.80 -5.98
CA PHE A 159 15.40 -9.12 -6.69
C PHE A 159 15.00 -8.01 -7.68
N GLY A 160 15.03 -6.74 -7.25
CA GLY A 160 14.74 -5.58 -8.10
C GLY A 160 15.68 -5.45 -9.30
N LYS A 161 16.99 -5.67 -9.12
CA LYS A 161 17.98 -5.69 -10.22
C LYS A 161 17.60 -6.72 -11.29
N LYS A 162 17.24 -7.94 -10.86
CA LYS A 162 16.83 -9.02 -11.78
C LYS A 162 15.53 -8.69 -12.50
N MET A 163 14.54 -8.17 -11.79
CA MET A 163 13.27 -7.73 -12.38
C MET A 163 13.47 -6.64 -13.44
N ARG A 164 14.38 -5.69 -13.21
CA ARG A 164 14.72 -4.64 -14.17
C ARG A 164 15.40 -5.19 -15.41
N THR A 165 16.36 -6.10 -15.24
CA THR A 165 17.01 -6.78 -16.38
C THR A 165 16.00 -7.54 -17.22
N PHE A 166 15.12 -8.32 -16.59
CA PHE A 166 14.05 -9.03 -17.28
C PHE A 166 13.11 -8.09 -18.05
N THR A 167 12.72 -6.97 -17.43
CA THR A 167 11.85 -5.97 -18.08
C THR A 167 12.56 -5.31 -19.27
N LYS A 168 13.85 -4.97 -19.14
CA LYS A 168 14.65 -4.43 -20.25
C LYS A 168 14.76 -5.41 -21.41
N GLU A 169 15.04 -6.68 -21.11
CA GLU A 169 15.13 -7.75 -22.11
C GLU A 169 13.80 -7.99 -22.81
N MET A 170 12.69 -7.96 -22.07
CA MET A 170 11.34 -8.02 -22.63
C MET A 170 11.11 -6.84 -23.56
N VAL A 171 11.26 -5.59 -23.10
CA VAL A 171 11.04 -4.41 -23.94
C VAL A 171 11.92 -4.43 -25.21
N LEU A 172 13.18 -4.86 -25.10
CA LEU A 172 14.10 -4.94 -26.24
C LEU A 172 13.73 -6.06 -27.23
N SER A 173 13.18 -7.19 -26.75
CA SER A 173 12.72 -8.27 -27.63
C SER A 173 11.45 -7.89 -28.39
N TYR A 174 10.54 -7.14 -27.75
CA TYR A 174 9.35 -6.58 -28.39
C TYR A 174 9.68 -5.39 -29.31
N ALA A 175 10.70 -4.57 -29.01
CA ALA A 175 11.15 -3.49 -29.89
C ALA A 175 11.73 -4.00 -31.23
N ARG A 176 12.02 -5.31 -31.36
CA ARG A 176 12.47 -5.95 -32.60
C ARG A 176 11.34 -6.55 -33.45
N GLY A 177 10.09 -6.56 -32.99
CA GLY A 177 8.94 -7.02 -33.75
C GLY A 177 7.77 -6.04 -33.64
N GLU A 178 7.30 -5.50 -34.75
CA GLU A 178 6.15 -4.59 -34.82
C GLU A 178 4.84 -5.28 -34.37
N ILE A 179 4.64 -5.49 -33.06
CA ILE A 179 3.37 -6.01 -32.53
C ILE A 179 2.91 -5.14 -31.37
N ILE A 180 1.77 -4.51 -31.62
CA ILE A 180 1.16 -3.41 -30.87
C ILE A 180 0.84 -3.80 -29.42
N GLN A 181 1.19 -2.88 -28.52
CA GLN A 181 0.94 -2.87 -27.10
C GLN A 181 -0.54 -3.08 -26.72
N ARG A 182 -0.92 -4.31 -26.41
CA ARG A 182 -2.16 -4.57 -25.65
C ARG A 182 -1.82 -5.41 -24.42
N THR A 183 -1.88 -4.72 -23.27
CA THR A 183 -1.91 -5.23 -21.88
C THR A 183 -0.67 -6.02 -21.44
N ILE A 184 -0.03 -5.63 -20.34
CA ILE A 184 1.14 -6.34 -19.76
C ILE A 184 0.85 -7.84 -19.56
N PHE A 185 -0.41 -8.20 -19.27
CA PHE A 185 -0.84 -9.60 -19.23
C PHE A 185 -0.93 -10.28 -20.60
N ALA A 186 -1.34 -9.58 -21.68
CA ALA A 186 -1.33 -10.16 -23.02
C ALA A 186 0.08 -10.30 -23.58
N ALA A 187 1.02 -9.43 -23.19
CA ALA A 187 2.45 -9.66 -23.42
C ALA A 187 2.95 -10.91 -22.67
N LEU A 188 2.60 -11.09 -21.39
CA LEU A 188 2.91 -12.32 -20.63
C LEU A 188 2.33 -13.59 -21.29
N PHE A 189 1.09 -13.55 -21.78
CA PHE A 189 0.46 -14.69 -22.46
C PHE A 189 0.98 -14.93 -23.88
N ALA A 190 1.41 -13.88 -24.60
CA ALA A 190 2.08 -14.01 -25.90
C ALA A 190 3.55 -14.45 -25.77
N ALA A 191 4.23 -14.08 -24.67
CA ALA A 191 5.64 -14.36 -24.41
C ALA A 191 5.94 -15.82 -24.07
N VAL A 192 4.93 -16.62 -23.68
CA VAL A 192 5.08 -18.08 -23.51
C VAL A 192 5.58 -18.75 -24.81
N ALA A 193 5.39 -18.12 -25.96
CA ALA A 193 5.83 -18.63 -27.26
C ALA A 193 7.32 -18.37 -27.59
N LEU A 194 8.07 -17.58 -26.81
CA LEU A 194 9.49 -17.29 -27.07
C LEU A 194 10.40 -18.16 -26.20
N PRO A 195 11.21 -19.07 -26.77
CA PRO A 195 12.10 -19.96 -26.00
C PRO A 195 13.04 -19.22 -25.04
N LYS A 196 13.54 -18.05 -25.45
CA LYS A 196 14.40 -17.20 -24.61
C LYS A 196 13.66 -16.60 -23.41
N PHE A 197 12.37 -16.30 -23.56
CA PHE A 197 11.55 -15.80 -22.47
C PHE A 197 11.32 -16.90 -21.43
N VAL A 198 10.96 -18.11 -21.87
CA VAL A 198 10.78 -19.26 -20.97
C VAL A 198 12.07 -19.58 -20.22
N ILE A 199 13.22 -19.62 -20.92
CA ILE A 199 14.53 -19.86 -20.29
C ILE A 199 14.88 -18.74 -19.29
N ASN A 200 14.64 -17.47 -19.62
CA ASN A 200 14.94 -16.35 -18.72
C ASN A 200 13.98 -16.32 -17.51
N LEU A 201 12.72 -16.70 -17.70
CA LEU A 201 11.75 -16.87 -16.63
C LEU A 201 12.18 -18.02 -15.71
N CYS A 202 12.55 -19.18 -16.25
CA CYS A 202 13.10 -20.32 -15.48
C CYS A 202 14.36 -19.90 -14.69
N ASN A 203 15.30 -19.19 -15.31
CA ASN A 203 16.51 -18.69 -14.64
C ASN A 203 16.22 -17.66 -13.52
N MET A 204 15.12 -16.89 -13.63
CA MET A 204 14.66 -15.98 -12.57
C MET A 204 14.00 -16.75 -11.41
N ILE A 205 13.31 -17.85 -11.74
CA ILE A 205 12.59 -18.71 -10.79
C ILE A 205 13.56 -19.43 -9.83
N ASP A 206 14.76 -19.82 -10.29
CA ASP A 206 15.53 -20.87 -9.61
C ASP A 206 16.36 -20.46 -8.37
N SER A 207 16.44 -19.18 -7.98
CA SER A 207 17.05 -18.85 -6.66
C SER A 207 16.52 -17.57 -6.02
N GLU A 208 16.48 -16.46 -6.74
CA GLU A 208 16.13 -15.16 -6.14
C GLU A 208 14.65 -15.02 -5.86
N TRP A 209 13.80 -15.41 -6.82
CA TRP A 209 12.35 -15.40 -6.65
C TRP A 209 11.92 -16.35 -5.52
N ALA A 210 12.44 -17.57 -5.50
CA ALA A 210 12.20 -18.54 -4.43
C ALA A 210 12.66 -18.04 -3.06
N MET A 211 13.87 -17.45 -2.99
CA MET A 211 14.40 -16.88 -1.76
C MET A 211 13.54 -15.72 -1.26
N VAL A 212 13.22 -14.73 -2.10
CA VAL A 212 12.41 -13.58 -1.66
C VAL A 212 11.00 -14.00 -1.27
N MET A 213 10.40 -15.00 -1.93
CA MET A 213 9.12 -15.59 -1.50
C MET A 213 9.22 -16.20 -0.09
N SER A 214 10.25 -17.02 0.16
CA SER A 214 10.48 -17.63 1.47
C SER A 214 10.71 -16.58 2.57
N ARG A 215 11.45 -15.51 2.25
CA ARG A 215 11.63 -14.34 3.14
C ARG A 215 10.33 -13.59 3.38
N ALA A 216 9.53 -13.36 2.34
CA ALA A 216 8.23 -12.71 2.44
C ALA A 216 7.29 -13.49 3.36
N ASP A 217 7.24 -14.82 3.23
CA ASP A 217 6.41 -15.68 4.08
C ASP A 217 6.85 -15.61 5.55
N SER A 218 8.16 -15.68 5.79
CA SER A 218 8.74 -15.58 7.14
C SER A 218 8.51 -14.22 7.77
N CYS A 219 8.72 -13.13 7.03
CA CYS A 219 8.42 -11.76 7.48
C CYS A 219 6.91 -11.54 7.67
N GLY A 220 6.05 -12.21 6.90
CA GLY A 220 4.60 -12.18 7.08
C GLY A 220 4.19 -12.72 8.44
N VAL A 221 4.81 -13.82 8.89
CA VAL A 221 4.62 -14.35 10.25
C VAL A 221 5.07 -13.35 11.31
N LEU A 222 6.20 -12.66 11.10
CA LEU A 222 6.67 -11.63 12.03
C LEU A 222 5.73 -10.43 12.10
N LEU A 223 5.20 -9.98 10.96
CA LEU A 223 4.20 -8.91 10.89
C LEU A 223 2.93 -9.32 11.64
N ALA A 224 2.45 -10.55 11.45
CA ALA A 224 1.30 -11.08 12.18
C ALA A 224 1.54 -11.09 13.69
N LYS A 225 2.74 -11.53 14.13
CA LYS A 225 3.13 -11.50 15.55
C LYS A 225 3.16 -10.08 16.11
N ALA A 226 3.69 -9.10 15.37
CA ALA A 226 3.70 -7.70 15.79
C ALA A 226 2.27 -7.15 15.96
N LEU A 227 1.36 -7.47 15.04
CA LEU A 227 -0.04 -7.04 15.08
C LEU A 227 -0.84 -7.73 16.20
N LEU A 228 -0.58 -9.02 16.46
CA LEU A 228 -1.16 -9.78 17.57
C LEU A 228 -0.66 -9.27 18.92
N ALA A 229 0.62 -8.92 19.02
CA ALA A 229 1.21 -8.30 20.21
C ALA A 229 0.79 -6.83 20.42
N ARG A 230 -0.13 -6.32 19.58
CA ARG A 230 -0.70 -4.96 19.67
C ARG A 230 0.37 -3.88 19.84
N GLN A 231 1.46 -3.98 19.07
CA GLN A 231 2.54 -2.97 19.09
C GLN A 231 2.02 -1.58 18.65
N GLN A 232 1.04 -1.57 17.76
CA GLN A 232 0.28 -0.39 17.35
C GLN A 232 -0.77 0.07 18.39
N GLY A 233 -0.92 -0.62 19.52
CA GLY A 233 -2.06 -0.48 20.42
C GLY A 233 -3.36 -1.03 19.83
N LEU A 234 -4.49 -0.42 20.18
CA LEU A 234 -5.82 -0.75 19.64
C LEU A 234 -6.14 0.02 18.34
N ARG A 235 -5.12 0.62 17.72
CA ARG A 235 -5.27 1.43 16.52
C ARG A 235 -5.61 0.54 15.31
N PRO A 236 -6.56 0.94 14.45
CA PRO A 236 -6.81 0.25 13.20
C PRO A 236 -5.57 0.32 12.29
N VAL A 237 -5.29 -0.78 11.59
CA VAL A 237 -4.14 -0.91 10.68
C VAL A 237 -4.61 -1.20 9.27
N SER A 238 -4.13 -0.42 8.30
CA SER A 238 -4.22 -0.76 6.88
C SER A 238 -2.85 -1.19 6.37
N LEU A 239 -2.80 -2.38 5.78
CA LEU A 239 -1.59 -2.94 5.16
C LEU A 239 -1.64 -2.69 3.66
N ILE A 240 -0.56 -2.16 3.10
CA ILE A 240 -0.52 -1.84 1.67
C ILE A 240 0.79 -2.30 1.08
N GLY A 241 0.73 -3.11 0.03
CA GLY A 241 1.92 -3.70 -0.57
C GLY A 241 1.69 -4.10 -2.01
N TYR A 242 2.78 -4.14 -2.76
CA TYR A 242 2.81 -4.58 -4.15
C TYR A 242 3.85 -5.70 -4.30
N GLY A 243 3.77 -6.49 -5.38
CA GLY A 243 4.74 -7.56 -5.65
C GLY A 243 4.93 -8.51 -4.45
N MET A 244 6.19 -8.72 -4.03
CA MET A 244 6.51 -9.57 -2.87
C MET A 244 6.00 -9.00 -1.53
N GLY A 245 5.75 -7.69 -1.45
CA GLY A 245 5.13 -7.09 -0.28
C GLY A 245 3.66 -7.50 -0.14
N GLY A 246 2.96 -7.69 -1.26
CA GLY A 246 1.62 -8.29 -1.28
C GLY A 246 1.63 -9.74 -0.77
N ARG A 247 2.64 -10.53 -1.16
CA ARG A 247 2.83 -11.90 -0.63
C ARG A 247 3.09 -11.90 0.87
N LEU A 248 3.95 -11.00 1.35
CA LEU A 248 4.22 -10.84 2.79
C LEU A 248 2.93 -10.53 3.57
N ILE A 249 2.11 -9.60 3.06
CA ILE A 249 0.81 -9.27 3.64
C ILE A 249 -0.11 -10.49 3.63
N PHE A 250 -0.18 -11.22 2.52
CA PHE A 250 -0.99 -12.44 2.44
C PHE A 250 -0.56 -13.49 3.47
N ALA A 251 0.75 -13.73 3.63
CA ALA A 251 1.29 -14.65 4.63
C ALA A 251 0.97 -14.17 6.06
N CYS A 252 1.03 -12.86 6.32
CA CYS A 252 0.59 -12.26 7.57
C CYS A 252 -0.89 -12.57 7.85
N LEU A 253 -1.78 -12.23 6.92
CA LEU A 253 -3.23 -12.46 7.06
C LEU A 253 -3.55 -13.95 7.27
N LYS A 254 -2.87 -14.84 6.54
CA LYS A 254 -2.99 -16.29 6.71
C LYS A 254 -2.60 -16.72 8.12
N HIS A 255 -1.50 -16.18 8.68
CA HIS A 255 -1.06 -16.48 10.04
C HIS A 255 -2.04 -15.93 11.09
N LEU A 256 -2.56 -14.72 10.88
CA LEU A 256 -3.58 -14.12 11.76
C LEU A 256 -4.87 -14.95 11.78
N ALA A 257 -5.35 -15.38 10.62
CA ALA A 257 -6.55 -16.22 10.50
C ALA A 257 -6.37 -17.58 11.19
N ALA A 258 -5.19 -18.20 11.05
CA ALA A 258 -4.89 -19.50 11.67
C ALA A 258 -4.81 -19.45 13.21
N GLN A 259 -4.50 -18.30 13.79
CA GLN A 259 -4.36 -18.16 15.25
C GLN A 259 -5.70 -18.05 16.00
N GLY A 260 -6.85 -18.03 15.31
CA GLY A 260 -8.20 -18.09 15.90
C GLY A 260 -8.61 -16.91 16.81
N ASN A 261 -7.64 -16.12 17.26
CA ASN A 261 -7.80 -14.97 18.16
C ASN A 261 -7.67 -13.62 17.43
N PHE A 262 -7.52 -13.63 16.10
CA PHE A 262 -7.83 -12.44 15.33
C PHE A 262 -9.35 -12.38 15.16
N SER A 263 -10.02 -11.94 16.22
CA SER A 263 -11.12 -11.02 15.96
C SER A 263 -10.49 -9.88 15.16
N ILE A 264 -10.61 -9.91 13.83
CA ILE A 264 -11.08 -8.71 13.14
C ILE A 264 -12.20 -8.27 14.07
N GLY A 265 -11.96 -7.30 14.96
CA GLY A 265 -12.99 -6.88 15.90
C GLY A 265 -14.20 -6.67 15.03
N ALA A 266 -15.28 -7.45 15.26
CA ALA A 266 -16.30 -7.59 14.23
C ALA A 266 -16.65 -6.17 13.79
N PRO A 267 -16.68 -5.90 12.47
CA PRO A 267 -16.64 -4.55 11.92
C PRO A 267 -17.48 -3.61 12.76
N ALA A 268 -16.97 -2.42 13.14
CA ALA A 268 -17.64 -1.55 14.10
C ALA A 268 -19.17 -1.50 13.84
N GLY A 269 -19.96 -1.91 14.84
CA GLY A 269 -21.41 -2.13 14.70
C GLY A 269 -21.86 -3.60 14.60
N LEU A 270 -20.97 -4.56 14.38
CA LEU A 270 -21.28 -6.00 14.32
C LEU A 270 -20.76 -6.79 15.54
N ALA A 271 -19.90 -6.18 16.36
CA ALA A 271 -19.41 -6.78 17.60
C ALA A 271 -20.08 -6.12 18.81
N PRO A 272 -20.42 -6.89 19.86
CA PRO A 272 -20.91 -6.31 21.10
C PRO A 272 -19.81 -5.48 21.77
N VAL A 273 -20.14 -4.23 22.10
CA VAL A 273 -19.31 -3.29 22.85
C VAL A 273 -19.53 -3.52 24.35
N LYS A 274 -18.47 -3.86 25.07
CA LYS A 274 -18.50 -4.13 26.52
C LYS A 274 -18.11 -2.88 27.32
N VAL A 275 -18.99 -1.89 27.35
CA VAL A 275 -18.81 -0.63 28.10
C VAL A 275 -19.99 -0.45 29.05
N CYS A 276 -19.72 0.02 30.27
CA CYS A 276 -20.78 0.31 31.25
C CYS A 276 -21.74 1.37 30.70
N GLY A 277 -23.05 1.10 30.76
CA GLY A 277 -24.08 1.98 30.21
C GLY A 277 -24.30 1.84 28.70
N VAL A 278 -23.63 0.91 28.02
CA VAL A 278 -23.86 0.58 26.62
C VAL A 278 -24.55 -0.78 26.51
N GLU A 279 -25.73 -0.79 25.91
CA GLU A 279 -26.49 -2.00 25.59
C GLU A 279 -26.28 -2.37 24.12
N ASN A 280 -26.08 -3.66 23.85
CA ASN A 280 -25.90 -4.16 22.50
C ASN A 280 -27.22 -4.76 22.00
N ALA A 281 -27.62 -4.40 20.79
CA ALA A 281 -28.81 -4.97 20.16
C ALA A 281 -28.44 -5.66 18.84
N ASP A 282 -28.96 -6.88 18.64
CA ASP A 282 -28.82 -7.61 17.40
C ASP A 282 -30.00 -7.32 16.47
N LEU A 283 -29.71 -6.66 15.34
CA LEU A 283 -30.69 -6.29 14.32
C LEU A 283 -30.52 -7.09 13.02
N SER A 284 -29.77 -8.20 13.04
CA SER A 284 -29.42 -8.98 11.84
C SER A 284 -30.66 -9.54 11.11
N ALA A 285 -31.77 -9.74 11.82
CA ALA A 285 -33.04 -10.16 11.23
C ALA A 285 -33.77 -9.03 10.47
N LEU A 286 -33.49 -7.78 10.81
CA LEU A 286 -34.15 -6.58 10.26
C LEU A 286 -33.29 -5.90 9.20
N ILE A 287 -31.96 -5.91 9.37
CA ILE A 287 -30.98 -5.21 8.54
C ILE A 287 -30.08 -6.24 7.87
N THR A 288 -30.25 -6.40 6.57
CA THR A 288 -29.44 -7.34 5.77
C THR A 288 -28.24 -6.68 5.10
N GLY A 289 -28.21 -5.34 5.07
CA GLY A 289 -27.11 -4.57 4.49
C GLY A 289 -27.12 -3.10 4.91
N HIS A 290 -26.00 -2.41 4.68
CA HIS A 290 -25.80 -1.02 5.14
C HIS A 290 -26.75 0.01 4.50
N LEU A 291 -27.33 -0.30 3.35
CA LEU A 291 -28.29 0.56 2.65
C LEU A 291 -29.73 0.43 3.19
N ASP A 292 -29.99 -0.53 4.07
CA ASP A 292 -31.32 -0.74 4.66
C ASP A 292 -31.63 0.29 5.76
N TYR A 293 -30.60 0.87 6.39
CA TYR A 293 -30.75 1.76 7.55
C TYR A 293 -31.69 2.94 7.29
N PRO A 294 -31.52 3.76 6.22
CA PRO A 294 -32.37 4.95 6.00
C PRO A 294 -33.86 4.64 5.93
N ASN A 295 -34.22 3.49 5.35
CA ASN A 295 -35.60 3.09 5.12
C ASN A 295 -36.21 2.30 6.30
N LYS A 296 -35.37 1.74 7.17
CA LYS A 296 -35.80 0.92 8.31
C LYS A 296 -35.58 1.60 9.67
N MET A 297 -35.10 2.85 9.71
CA MET A 297 -34.88 3.59 10.97
C MET A 297 -36.10 3.60 11.90
N GLY A 298 -37.30 3.85 11.37
CA GLY A 298 -38.52 3.85 12.20
C GLY A 298 -38.77 2.49 12.85
N LEU A 299 -38.61 1.40 12.09
CA LEU A 299 -38.78 0.03 12.58
C LEU A 299 -37.68 -0.35 13.59
N ILE A 300 -36.46 0.14 13.40
CA ILE A 300 -35.34 -0.07 14.35
C ILE A 300 -35.66 0.58 15.69
N VAL A 301 -36.08 1.86 15.68
CA VAL A 301 -36.42 2.60 16.90
C VAL A 301 -37.59 1.93 17.64
N GLU A 302 -38.64 1.52 16.92
CA GLU A 302 -39.78 0.81 17.50
C GLU A 302 -39.36 -0.54 18.10
N THR A 303 -38.55 -1.31 17.38
CA THR A 303 -38.03 -2.62 17.85
C THR A 303 -37.19 -2.46 19.12
N LEU A 304 -36.36 -1.42 19.17
CA LEU A 304 -35.51 -1.10 20.32
C LEU A 304 -36.26 -0.39 21.45
N ARG A 305 -37.55 -0.08 21.27
CA ARG A 305 -38.39 0.68 22.21
C ARG A 305 -37.74 2.00 22.65
N LEU A 306 -37.03 2.64 21.71
CA LEU A 306 -36.45 3.95 21.94
C LEU A 306 -37.57 4.98 21.82
N GLU A 307 -37.76 5.79 22.85
CA GLU A 307 -38.68 6.93 22.77
C GLU A 307 -38.07 7.98 21.84
N VAL A 308 -38.83 8.44 20.85
CA VAL A 308 -38.43 9.50 19.90
C VAL A 308 -39.01 10.83 20.36
#